data_AF-A0A544YGY8-F1
#
_entry.id   AF-A0A544YGY8-F1
#
_cell.length_a   1.000
_cell.length_b   1.000
_cell.length_c   1.000
_cell.angle_alpha   90.00
_cell.angle_beta   90.00
_cell.angle_gamma   90.00
#
_symmetry.space_group_name_H-M   'P 1'
#
loop_
_entity.id
_entity.type
_entity.pdbx_description
1 polymer ?
#
loop_
_entity_poly.entity_id
_entity_poly.type
_entity_poly.pdbx_seq_one_letter_code
_entity_poly.pdbx_strand_id
1 'polypeptide(L)'
;MRRSSCCSPYALPGASSSAGDRSPVRRRPSWWCPLCALASRHGGDIHARAVQEAPQASLATSLPGLCPAVARAQQAEADRQQAESDAYVAKKERACAAHPRHRPKIRPVRQRRATMWTEFWTIDGWEEGYEGEDDPPDLVEDLVGGGRGTLAIWGADEVGHACVTVESYTRRPPLETRGWEEVVEVGYESPTGALALSDGDGTRLRGLTARGPGSYRVRVHLRGRKLVYQVAYPPDGAVELLVQVFPGTAKRPVAYK
;
A
#
# COMPACT_ATOMS: atom_id res chain seq x y z
N MET A 1 -11.37 23.45 -41.08
CA MET A 1 -10.66 22.15 -40.88
C MET A 1 -9.20 22.42 -40.57
N ARG A 2 -8.78 22.33 -39.30
CA ARG A 2 -7.38 22.51 -38.89
C ARG A 2 -6.64 21.17 -39.09
N ARG A 3 -5.56 21.17 -39.87
CA ARG A 3 -4.69 19.99 -40.06
C ARG A 3 -3.98 19.71 -38.75
N SER A 4 -4.22 18.53 -38.17
CA SER A 4 -3.47 18.00 -37.04
C SER A 4 -2.00 17.88 -37.44
N SER A 5 -1.16 18.73 -36.87
CA SER A 5 0.30 18.69 -36.95
C SER A 5 0.84 17.49 -36.12
N CYS A 6 0.49 16.27 -36.54
CA CYS A 6 1.00 15.02 -35.93
C CYS A 6 2.42 14.66 -36.40
N CYS A 7 2.99 15.43 -37.33
CA CYS A 7 4.26 15.09 -38.00
C CYS A 7 5.13 16.33 -38.16
N SER A 8 5.69 16.84 -37.06
CA SER A 8 6.91 17.64 -37.16
C SER A 8 8.08 16.71 -36.85
N PRO A 9 9.06 16.53 -37.74
CA PRO A 9 10.27 15.79 -37.40
C PRO A 9 10.96 16.54 -36.27
N TYR A 10 11.22 15.85 -35.16
CA TYR A 10 12.14 16.33 -34.13
C TYR A 10 13.48 16.66 -34.82
N ALA A 11 13.82 17.94 -34.88
CA ALA A 11 15.19 18.38 -35.10
C ALA A 11 15.91 18.23 -33.76
N LEU A 12 16.87 17.31 -33.69
CA LEU A 12 17.81 17.24 -32.57
C LEU A 12 18.64 18.54 -32.55
N PRO A 13 18.88 19.17 -31.38
CA PRO A 13 19.72 20.36 -31.31
C PRO A 13 21.19 19.94 -31.40
N GLY A 14 21.88 20.35 -32.47
CA GLY A 14 23.34 20.24 -32.59
C GLY A 14 23.82 19.52 -33.84
N ALA A 15 23.65 20.14 -35.01
CA ALA A 15 24.51 19.85 -36.16
C ALA A 15 24.65 21.14 -36.99
N SER A 16 25.87 21.63 -37.04
CA SER A 16 26.32 22.84 -37.75
C SER A 16 25.97 22.79 -39.24
N SER A 17 25.50 23.93 -39.75
CA SER A 17 25.23 24.22 -41.15
C SER A 17 26.46 24.00 -42.04
N SER A 18 26.35 23.11 -43.02
CA SER A 18 27.11 23.21 -44.27
C SER A 18 26.16 23.03 -45.43
N ALA A 19 26.29 23.94 -46.40
CA ALA A 19 25.43 24.09 -47.55
C ALA A 19 25.72 23.01 -48.60
N GLY A 20 24.66 22.54 -49.26
CA GLY A 20 24.78 21.84 -50.53
C GLY A 20 24.66 20.32 -50.45
N ASP A 21 23.49 19.82 -50.05
CA ASP A 21 23.02 18.54 -50.58
C ASP A 21 21.48 18.51 -50.63
N ARG A 22 20.90 18.58 -51.83
CA ARG A 22 19.46 18.33 -52.05
C ARG A 22 19.26 16.82 -52.20
N SER A 23 19.65 16.07 -51.18
CA SER A 23 19.15 14.71 -51.01
C SER A 23 17.65 14.80 -50.68
N PRO A 24 16.76 14.06 -51.37
CA PRO A 24 15.37 14.00 -50.97
C PRO A 24 15.34 13.44 -49.55
N VAL A 25 14.87 14.25 -48.59
CA VAL A 25 14.57 13.78 -47.24
C VAL A 25 13.67 12.57 -47.42
N ARG A 26 14.23 11.35 -47.29
CA ARG A 26 13.46 10.11 -47.31
C ARG A 26 12.48 10.24 -46.17
N ARG A 27 11.23 10.57 -46.50
CA ARG A 27 10.11 10.46 -45.58
C ARG A 27 10.08 9.00 -45.18
N ARG A 28 10.62 8.67 -44.01
CA ARG A 28 10.36 7.36 -43.40
C ARG A 28 8.85 7.25 -43.39
N PRO A 29 8.26 6.22 -44.01
CA PRO A 29 6.82 6.03 -43.89
C PRO A 29 6.57 5.88 -42.40
N SER A 30 5.87 6.83 -41.81
CA SER A 30 5.50 6.77 -40.41
C SER A 30 4.23 5.92 -40.35
N TRP A 31 4.41 4.60 -40.49
CA TRP A 31 3.33 3.60 -40.42
C TRP A 31 2.52 3.72 -39.10
N TRP A 32 3.09 4.40 -38.09
CA TRP A 32 2.46 4.72 -36.81
C TRP A 32 1.50 5.93 -36.83
N CYS A 33 1.54 6.81 -37.83
CA CYS A 33 0.71 8.02 -37.85
C CYS A 33 -0.80 7.77 -37.89
N PRO A 34 -1.32 6.80 -38.68
CA PRO A 34 -2.73 6.45 -38.65
C PRO A 34 -3.17 5.98 -37.26
N LEU A 35 -2.33 5.20 -36.59
CA LEU A 35 -2.60 4.68 -35.24
C LEU A 35 -2.60 5.80 -34.19
N CYS A 36 -1.69 6.78 -34.29
CA CYS A 36 -1.70 7.93 -33.40
C CYS A 36 -2.90 8.85 -33.60
N ALA A 37 -3.30 9.08 -34.85
CA ALA A 37 -4.51 9.82 -35.15
C ALA A 37 -5.75 9.09 -34.61
N LEU A 38 -5.77 7.76 -34.69
CA LEU A 38 -6.84 6.92 -34.15
C LEU A 38 -6.89 6.99 -32.63
N ALA A 39 -5.79 6.70 -31.91
CA ALA A 39 -5.73 6.80 -30.46
C ALA A 39 -6.08 8.21 -29.95
N SER A 40 -5.60 9.26 -30.64
CA SER A 40 -5.94 10.65 -30.27
C SER A 40 -7.44 10.96 -30.41
N ARG A 41 -8.15 10.35 -31.38
CA ARG A 41 -9.62 10.50 -31.50
C ARG A 41 -10.37 9.80 -30.36
N HIS A 42 -9.76 8.77 -29.77
CA HIS A 42 -10.27 8.08 -28.59
C HIS A 42 -9.68 8.66 -27.30
N GLY A 43 -9.35 9.96 -27.29
CA GLY A 43 -8.87 10.63 -26.08
C GLY A 43 -7.51 10.15 -25.58
N GLY A 44 -6.71 9.51 -26.44
CA GLY A 44 -5.41 8.92 -26.07
C GLY A 44 -5.50 7.50 -25.52
N ASP A 45 -6.69 6.90 -25.47
CA ASP A 45 -6.90 5.53 -25.03
C ASP A 45 -6.31 4.54 -26.05
N ILE A 46 -5.25 3.83 -25.64
CA ILE A 46 -4.59 2.80 -26.45
C ILE A 46 -5.29 1.45 -26.35
N HIS A 47 -6.18 1.26 -25.38
CA HIS A 47 -6.98 0.06 -25.16
C HIS A 47 -8.36 0.13 -25.82
N ALA A 48 -8.73 1.30 -26.34
CA ALA A 48 -9.93 1.48 -27.15
C ALA A 48 -9.99 0.39 -28.24
N ARG A 49 -11.14 -0.28 -28.36
CA ARG A 49 -11.34 -1.39 -29.29
C ARG A 49 -10.87 -1.09 -30.71
N ALA A 50 -11.16 0.11 -31.22
CA ALA A 50 -10.73 0.53 -32.55
C ALA A 50 -9.20 0.61 -32.71
N VAL A 51 -8.47 0.95 -31.65
CA VAL A 51 -7.00 0.97 -31.61
C VAL A 51 -6.44 -0.45 -31.55
N GLN A 52 -7.07 -1.32 -30.75
CA GLN A 52 -6.67 -2.73 -30.57
C GLN A 52 -6.95 -3.60 -31.81
N GLU A 53 -7.98 -3.28 -32.60
CA GLU A 53 -8.32 -3.99 -33.84
C GLU A 53 -7.63 -3.40 -35.09
N ALA A 54 -6.85 -2.32 -34.93
CA ALA A 54 -6.16 -1.69 -36.05
C ALA A 54 -5.03 -2.59 -36.61
N PRO A 55 -4.70 -2.51 -37.92
CA PRO A 55 -3.63 -3.35 -38.51
C PRO A 55 -2.25 -3.18 -37.85
N GLN A 56 -2.04 -2.08 -37.13
CA GLN A 56 -0.79 -1.77 -36.41
C GLN A 56 -0.93 -1.88 -34.88
N ALA A 57 -1.96 -2.56 -34.36
CA ALA A 57 -2.25 -2.64 -32.93
C ALA A 57 -1.08 -3.14 -32.07
N SER A 58 -0.18 -3.95 -32.63
CA SER A 58 1.05 -4.39 -31.96
C SER A 58 1.97 -3.25 -31.53
N LEU A 59 1.80 -2.04 -32.09
CA LEU A 59 2.54 -0.83 -31.73
C LEU A 59 1.80 0.06 -30.72
N ALA A 60 0.60 -0.32 -30.27
CA ALA A 60 -0.25 0.52 -29.40
C ALA A 60 0.45 0.93 -28.09
N THR A 61 1.18 0.02 -27.46
CA THR A 61 1.95 0.28 -26.23
C THR A 61 3.14 1.22 -26.45
N SER A 62 3.64 1.34 -27.68
CA SER A 62 4.74 2.24 -28.04
C SER A 62 4.27 3.65 -28.41
N LEU A 63 2.95 3.86 -28.59
CA LEU A 63 2.39 5.15 -29.00
C LEU A 63 2.74 6.33 -28.08
N PRO A 64 2.82 6.19 -26.75
CA PRO A 64 3.21 7.30 -25.88
C PRO A 64 4.62 7.82 -26.21
N GLY A 65 5.55 6.94 -26.57
CA GLY A 65 6.91 7.34 -26.99
C GLY A 65 6.98 7.97 -28.39
N LEU A 66 6.01 7.67 -29.25
CA LEU A 66 6.01 8.10 -30.65
C LEU A 66 5.13 9.33 -30.90
N CYS A 67 4.11 9.55 -30.06
CA CYS A 67 3.02 10.48 -30.32
C CYS A 67 2.73 11.37 -29.11
N PRO A 68 3.26 12.62 -29.11
CA PRO A 68 3.13 13.53 -27.96
C PRO A 68 1.69 13.82 -27.53
N ALA A 69 0.72 13.74 -28.44
CA ALA A 69 -0.70 13.90 -28.10
C ALA A 69 -1.24 12.73 -27.26
N VAL A 70 -0.87 11.49 -27.61
CA VAL A 70 -1.23 10.28 -26.85
C VAL A 70 -0.50 10.28 -25.50
N ALA A 71 0.79 10.65 -25.48
CA ALA A 71 1.57 10.77 -24.25
C ALA A 71 0.93 11.72 -23.24
N ARG A 72 0.54 12.93 -23.68
CA ARG A 72 -0.11 13.92 -22.80
C ARG A 72 -1.46 13.43 -22.28
N ALA A 73 -2.22 12.72 -23.10
CA ALA A 73 -3.50 12.19 -22.70
C ALA A 73 -3.37 11.07 -21.66
N GLN A 74 -2.42 10.15 -21.85
CA GLN A 74 -2.12 9.12 -20.85
C GLN A 74 -1.57 9.72 -19.55
N GLN A 75 -0.72 10.74 -19.62
CA GLN A 75 -0.25 11.43 -18.43
C GLN A 75 -1.41 12.09 -17.67
N ALA A 76 -2.31 12.79 -18.37
CA ALA A 76 -3.48 13.40 -17.74
C ALA A 76 -4.41 12.36 -17.09
N GLU A 77 -4.57 11.18 -17.70
CA GLU A 77 -5.30 10.07 -17.11
C GLU A 77 -4.59 9.52 -15.86
N ALA A 78 -3.29 9.30 -15.93
CA ALA A 78 -2.49 8.84 -14.79
C ALA A 78 -2.53 9.85 -13.64
N ASP A 79 -2.41 11.15 -13.93
CA ASP A 79 -2.52 12.23 -12.94
C ASP A 79 -3.91 12.24 -12.29
N ARG A 80 -4.98 11.98 -13.06
CA ARG A 80 -6.35 11.87 -12.53
C ARG A 80 -6.48 10.65 -11.60
N GLN A 81 -6.03 9.48 -12.05
CA GLN A 81 -6.06 8.25 -11.26
C GLN A 81 -5.24 8.39 -9.97
N GLN A 82 -4.08 9.02 -10.06
CA GLN A 82 -3.25 9.34 -8.89
C GLN A 82 -3.99 10.27 -7.93
N ALA A 83 -4.61 11.34 -8.42
CA ALA A 83 -5.37 12.26 -7.58
C ALA A 83 -6.58 11.58 -6.90
N GLU A 84 -7.27 10.67 -7.60
CA GLU A 84 -8.36 9.86 -7.03
C GLU A 84 -7.85 8.90 -5.94
N SER A 85 -6.71 8.23 -6.18
CA SER A 85 -6.04 7.37 -5.20
C SER A 85 -5.60 8.16 -3.96
N ASP A 86 -4.93 9.30 -4.14
CA ASP A 86 -4.48 10.17 -3.05
C ASP A 86 -5.67 10.67 -2.22
N ALA A 87 -6.78 11.05 -2.88
CA ALA A 87 -8.00 11.47 -2.21
C ALA A 87 -8.63 10.34 -1.39
N TYR A 88 -8.59 9.10 -1.91
CA TYR A 88 -9.04 7.90 -1.21
C TYR A 88 -8.20 7.62 0.04
N VAL A 89 -6.86 7.58 -0.08
CA VAL A 89 -5.94 7.37 1.05
C VAL A 89 -6.14 8.46 2.11
N ALA A 90 -6.15 9.73 1.71
CA ALA A 90 -6.32 10.85 2.64
C ALA A 90 -7.68 10.80 3.38
N LYS A 91 -8.73 10.24 2.76
CA LYS A 91 -10.02 10.03 3.43
C LYS A 91 -9.90 8.99 4.55
N LYS A 92 -9.21 7.87 4.30
CA LYS A 92 -8.98 6.81 5.29
C LYS A 92 -8.09 7.30 6.45
N GLU A 93 -7.04 8.06 6.14
CA GLU A 93 -6.18 8.68 7.15
C GLU A 93 -6.95 9.66 8.05
N ARG A 94 -7.80 10.51 7.47
CA ARG A 94 -8.65 11.44 8.24
C ARG A 94 -9.59 10.68 9.19
N ALA A 95 -10.19 9.58 8.73
CA ALA A 95 -11.04 8.75 9.57
C ALA A 95 -10.28 8.18 10.77
N CYS A 96 -9.07 7.63 10.56
CA CYS A 96 -8.25 7.14 11.66
C CYS A 96 -7.72 8.24 12.58
N ALA A 97 -7.42 9.42 12.04
CA ALA A 97 -6.99 10.58 12.82
C ALA A 97 -8.09 11.11 13.74
N ALA A 98 -9.37 10.96 13.35
CA ALA A 98 -10.52 11.39 14.13
C ALA A 98 -10.78 10.52 15.37
N HIS A 99 -10.26 9.29 15.42
CA HIS A 99 -10.40 8.43 16.59
C HIS A 99 -9.73 9.03 17.84
N PRO A 100 -10.35 8.90 19.02
CA PRO A 100 -9.73 9.28 20.27
C PRO A 100 -8.37 8.61 20.44
N ARG A 101 -7.35 9.40 20.78
CA ARG A 101 -6.03 8.85 21.10
C ARG A 101 -6.12 7.98 22.35
N HIS A 102 -5.54 6.77 22.28
CA HIS A 102 -5.36 5.93 23.44
C HIS A 102 -4.59 6.70 24.54
N ARG A 103 -5.01 6.52 25.80
CA ARG A 103 -4.39 7.14 26.97
C ARG A 103 -3.80 6.04 27.86
N PRO A 104 -2.54 5.63 27.62
CA PRO A 104 -1.91 4.54 28.36
C PRO A 104 -1.91 4.76 29.87
N LYS A 105 -2.18 3.69 30.63
CA LYS A 105 -2.06 3.70 32.10
C LYS A 105 -0.63 3.88 32.59
N ILE A 106 0.36 3.53 31.76
CA ILE A 106 1.77 3.81 31.98
C ILE A 106 2.37 4.37 30.70
N ARG A 107 3.41 5.21 30.79
CA ARG A 107 4.02 5.81 29.60
C ARG A 107 4.74 4.75 28.75
N PRO A 108 4.38 4.57 27.46
CA PRO A 108 5.17 3.75 26.55
C PRO A 108 6.50 4.43 26.24
N VAL A 109 7.54 3.65 25.97
CA VAL A 109 8.82 4.20 25.51
C VAL A 109 8.75 4.64 24.05
N ARG A 110 7.84 4.03 23.27
CA ARG A 110 7.55 4.41 21.88
C ARG A 110 6.06 4.24 21.64
N GLN A 111 5.45 5.23 20.99
CA GLN A 111 4.09 5.13 20.46
C GLN A 111 4.14 5.52 18.98
N ARG A 112 3.47 4.75 18.14
CA ARG A 112 3.35 4.98 16.70
C ARG A 112 1.91 4.74 16.28
N ARG A 113 1.47 5.43 15.23
CA ARG A 113 0.16 5.26 14.64
C ARG A 113 0.32 5.21 13.13
N ALA A 114 -0.48 4.38 12.49
CA ALA A 114 -0.62 4.34 11.05
C ALA A 114 -2.05 3.93 10.71
N THR A 115 -2.50 4.39 9.55
CA THR A 115 -3.59 3.73 8.84
C THR A 115 -2.93 2.65 8.00
N MET A 116 -3.30 1.38 8.22
CA MET A 116 -2.69 0.26 7.52
C MET A 116 -3.73 -0.45 6.65
N TRP A 117 -3.36 -0.75 5.41
CA TRP A 117 -4.19 -1.55 4.51
C TRP A 117 -4.19 -3.01 4.95
N THR A 118 -5.34 -3.66 4.95
CA THR A 118 -5.47 -5.08 5.32
C THR A 118 -5.74 -5.91 4.08
N GLU A 119 -4.82 -5.88 3.11
CA GLU A 119 -4.89 -6.77 1.95
C GLU A 119 -4.82 -8.23 2.44
N PHE A 120 -5.81 -9.05 2.09
CA PHE A 120 -5.97 -10.40 2.65
C PHE A 120 -6.05 -10.44 4.18
N TRP A 121 -6.69 -9.43 4.78
CA TRP A 121 -7.11 -9.40 6.17
C TRP A 121 -5.99 -9.30 7.23
N THR A 122 -4.72 -9.36 6.83
CA THR A 122 -3.58 -9.41 7.75
C THR A 122 -2.76 -8.12 7.77
N ILE A 123 -2.18 -7.85 8.94
CA ILE A 123 -1.06 -6.95 9.13
C ILE A 123 0.06 -7.82 9.64
N ASP A 124 1.16 -7.84 8.90
CA ASP A 124 2.22 -8.78 9.16
C ASP A 124 3.41 -8.12 9.85
N GLY A 125 4.02 -8.86 10.76
CA GLY A 125 5.21 -8.47 11.48
C GLY A 125 6.35 -9.42 11.17
N TRP A 126 7.47 -8.87 10.70
CA TRP A 126 8.65 -9.66 10.38
C TRP A 126 9.91 -8.95 10.86
N GLU A 127 10.95 -9.75 11.06
CA GLU A 127 12.32 -9.29 11.18
C GLU A 127 13.12 -9.72 9.95
N GLU A 128 14.17 -8.97 9.62
CA GLU A 128 15.02 -9.27 8.46
C GLU A 128 15.65 -10.66 8.60
N GLY A 129 15.54 -11.48 7.55
CA GLY A 129 15.95 -12.88 7.54
C GLY A 129 14.89 -13.85 8.06
N TYR A 130 13.69 -13.37 8.39
CA TYR A 130 12.52 -14.14 8.81
C TYR A 130 11.29 -13.84 7.95
N GLU A 131 11.46 -13.13 6.84
CA GLU A 131 10.39 -12.90 5.87
C GLU A 131 10.00 -14.19 5.16
N GLY A 132 8.70 -14.48 5.08
CA GLY A 132 8.20 -15.57 4.25
C GLY A 132 8.60 -16.97 4.74
N GLU A 133 8.72 -17.20 6.05
CA GLU A 133 8.63 -18.58 6.56
C GLU A 133 7.34 -19.20 6.00
N ASP A 134 7.45 -20.41 5.42
CA ASP A 134 6.39 -21.04 4.62
C ASP A 134 5.06 -21.23 5.38
N ASP A 135 5.11 -21.18 6.72
CA ASP A 135 3.94 -21.24 7.59
C ASP A 135 3.78 -19.96 8.42
N PRO A 136 2.74 -19.13 8.15
CA PRO A 136 2.41 -18.03 9.05
C PRO A 136 2.07 -18.57 10.45
N PRO A 137 2.32 -17.80 11.53
CA PRO A 137 2.05 -18.28 12.87
C PRO A 137 0.56 -18.53 13.08
N ASP A 138 0.22 -19.66 13.71
CA ASP A 138 -1.15 -20.00 14.07
C ASP A 138 -1.81 -18.84 14.84
N LEU A 139 -2.93 -18.37 14.31
CA LEU A 139 -3.68 -17.28 14.93
C LEU A 139 -4.46 -17.80 16.14
N VAL A 140 -4.39 -17.04 17.22
CA VAL A 140 -5.18 -17.28 18.43
C VAL A 140 -6.42 -16.40 18.39
N GLU A 141 -7.59 -17.03 18.57
CA GLU A 141 -8.91 -16.39 18.45
C GLU A 141 -9.09 -15.65 17.10
N ASP A 142 -8.48 -16.19 16.03
CA ASP A 142 -8.47 -15.56 14.71
C ASP A 142 -8.04 -14.09 14.74
N LEU A 143 -7.15 -13.69 15.67
CA LEU A 143 -6.72 -12.31 15.87
C LEU A 143 -5.22 -12.11 15.76
N VAL A 144 -4.42 -12.87 16.51
CA VAL A 144 -2.96 -12.69 16.49
C VAL A 144 -2.22 -14.00 16.69
N GLY A 145 -1.19 -14.20 15.90
CA GLY A 145 -0.23 -15.30 15.99
C GLY A 145 1.17 -14.73 16.14
N GLY A 146 2.00 -15.38 16.94
CA GLY A 146 3.39 -14.96 17.16
C GLY A 146 4.34 -16.14 17.17
N GLY A 147 5.45 -15.99 16.45
CA GLY A 147 6.52 -16.96 16.31
C GLY A 147 7.88 -16.33 16.56
N ARG A 148 8.91 -16.94 16.00
CA ARG A 148 10.28 -16.45 16.05
C ARG A 148 10.53 -15.58 14.83
N GLY A 149 10.75 -14.29 15.04
CA GLY A 149 10.90 -13.31 13.95
C GLY A 149 9.58 -12.94 13.26
N THR A 150 8.57 -13.79 13.33
CA THR A 150 7.27 -13.66 12.63
C THR A 150 6.10 -13.34 13.57
N LEU A 151 5.17 -12.52 13.11
CA LEU A 151 3.94 -12.13 13.79
C LEU A 151 2.86 -11.90 12.72
N ALA A 152 1.64 -12.33 12.97
CA ALA A 152 0.51 -12.03 12.11
C ALA A 152 -0.63 -11.46 12.94
N ILE A 153 -1.27 -10.40 12.46
CA ILE A 153 -2.44 -9.78 13.10
C ILE A 153 -3.57 -9.74 12.09
N TRP A 154 -4.68 -10.40 12.41
CA TRP A 154 -5.91 -10.33 11.63
C TRP A 154 -6.71 -9.09 12.03
N GLY A 155 -6.68 -8.06 11.18
CA GLY A 155 -7.31 -6.77 11.45
C GLY A 155 -8.82 -6.74 11.19
N ALA A 156 -9.23 -7.19 9.98
CA ALA A 156 -10.58 -7.37 9.42
C ALA A 156 -10.72 -6.75 8.00
N ASP A 157 -11.70 -7.27 7.24
CA ASP A 157 -12.00 -7.13 5.79
C ASP A 157 -10.91 -7.51 4.76
N GLU A 158 -11.34 -8.04 3.61
CA GLU A 158 -10.52 -8.42 2.44
C GLU A 158 -9.83 -7.20 1.83
N VAL A 159 -10.49 -6.04 1.95
CA VAL A 159 -10.05 -4.76 1.38
C VAL A 159 -10.43 -3.59 2.32
N GLY A 160 -9.75 -3.51 3.47
CA GLY A 160 -10.05 -2.53 4.54
C GLY A 160 -8.84 -1.69 4.97
N HIS A 161 -9.07 -0.56 5.66
CA HIS A 161 -8.00 0.17 6.34
C HIS A 161 -8.23 0.08 7.85
N ALA A 162 -7.25 -0.44 8.58
CA ALA A 162 -7.26 -0.51 10.03
C ALA A 162 -6.53 0.69 10.64
N CYS A 163 -7.11 1.25 11.71
CA CYS A 163 -6.48 2.30 12.49
C CYS A 163 -5.59 1.67 13.56
N VAL A 164 -4.28 1.63 13.30
CA VAL A 164 -3.32 0.92 14.14
C VAL A 164 -2.61 1.90 15.07
N THR A 165 -2.60 1.58 16.36
CA THR A 165 -1.73 2.21 17.36
C THR A 165 -0.82 1.16 17.96
N VAL A 166 0.50 1.39 17.87
CA VAL A 166 1.50 0.49 18.45
C VAL A 166 2.20 1.18 19.62
N GLU A 167 2.32 0.46 20.72
CA GLU A 167 2.94 0.94 21.96
C GLU A 167 4.00 -0.05 22.43
N SER A 168 5.24 0.41 22.51
CA SER A 168 6.35 -0.37 23.04
C SER A 168 6.61 0.01 24.49
N TYR A 169 6.78 -0.99 25.34
CA TYR A 169 7.07 -0.81 26.76
C TYR A 169 8.34 -1.54 27.17
N THR A 170 8.96 -1.08 28.25
CA THR A 170 10.08 -1.78 28.92
C THR A 170 9.61 -2.71 30.03
N ARG A 171 8.31 -2.76 30.32
CA ARG A 171 7.69 -3.66 31.30
C ARG A 171 6.24 -3.93 30.89
N ARG A 172 5.62 -4.96 31.47
CA ARG A 172 4.22 -5.29 31.19
C ARG A 172 3.29 -4.10 31.52
N PRO A 173 2.52 -3.59 30.54
CA PRO A 173 1.48 -2.61 30.82
C PRO A 173 0.29 -3.25 31.54
N PRO A 174 -0.46 -2.50 32.37
CA PRO A 174 -1.70 -2.99 32.96
C PRO A 174 -2.69 -3.48 31.89
N LEU A 175 -3.53 -4.44 32.24
CA LEU A 175 -4.55 -4.96 31.32
C LEU A 175 -5.69 -3.94 31.13
N GLU A 176 -6.17 -3.82 29.89
CA GLU A 176 -7.22 -2.90 29.47
C GLU A 176 -8.24 -3.63 28.58
N THR A 177 -9.28 -4.25 29.16
CA THR A 177 -10.32 -4.95 28.38
C THR A 177 -11.53 -4.08 28.08
N ARG A 178 -11.81 -3.08 28.93
CA ARG A 178 -13.00 -2.24 28.79
C ARG A 178 -12.99 -1.45 27.48
N GLY A 179 -14.04 -1.63 26.68
CA GLY A 179 -14.23 -0.91 25.41
C GLY A 179 -13.53 -1.55 24.21
N TRP A 180 -12.90 -2.71 24.41
CA TRP A 180 -12.38 -3.56 23.35
C TRP A 180 -13.29 -4.77 23.16
N GLU A 181 -13.46 -5.21 21.91
CA GLU A 181 -14.26 -6.40 21.59
C GLU A 181 -13.47 -7.66 21.90
N GLU A 182 -12.17 -7.64 21.60
CA GLU A 182 -11.27 -8.78 21.74
C GLU A 182 -9.91 -8.29 22.20
N VAL A 183 -9.29 -9.06 23.11
CA VAL A 183 -7.93 -8.79 23.58
C VAL A 183 -7.19 -10.12 23.69
N VAL A 184 -6.14 -10.27 22.88
CA VAL A 184 -5.34 -11.49 22.80
C VAL A 184 -3.88 -11.16 22.99
N GLU A 185 -3.18 -11.97 23.78
CA GLU A 185 -1.76 -11.82 24.06
C GLU A 185 -0.99 -13.08 23.70
N VAL A 186 -0.04 -12.97 22.78
CA VAL A 186 0.83 -14.06 22.31
C VAL A 186 2.28 -13.86 22.75
N GLY A 187 3.06 -14.94 22.70
CA GLY A 187 4.51 -14.86 22.77
C GLY A 187 5.09 -14.46 21.42
N TYR A 188 6.19 -13.72 21.42
CA TYR A 188 6.97 -13.38 20.23
C TYR A 188 8.45 -13.47 20.59
N GLU A 189 9.23 -14.19 19.79
CA GLU A 189 10.69 -14.21 19.92
C GLU A 189 11.27 -13.28 18.86
N SER A 190 12.10 -12.32 19.30
CA SER A 190 12.73 -11.31 18.46
C SER A 190 14.22 -11.64 18.31
N PRO A 191 14.66 -12.28 17.21
CA PRO A 191 16.06 -12.65 17.03
C PRO A 191 17.00 -11.46 16.86
N THR A 192 16.54 -10.41 16.19
CA THR A 192 17.33 -9.23 15.81
C THR A 192 16.99 -8.00 16.65
N GLY A 193 15.86 -8.00 17.37
CA GLY A 193 15.42 -6.81 18.09
C GLY A 193 14.87 -5.73 17.16
N ALA A 194 14.38 -6.11 15.99
CA ALA A 194 14.00 -5.17 14.93
C ALA A 194 12.57 -5.33 14.41
N LEU A 195 11.68 -6.04 15.13
CA LEU A 195 10.27 -6.22 14.76
C LEU A 195 9.65 -4.95 14.16
N ALA A 196 9.09 -5.12 12.97
CA ALA A 196 8.33 -4.10 12.27
C ALA A 196 7.01 -4.68 11.78
N LEU A 197 5.91 -3.93 11.93
CA LEU A 197 4.64 -4.24 11.28
C LEU A 197 4.61 -3.60 9.89
N SER A 198 4.08 -4.31 8.91
CA SER A 198 3.92 -3.85 7.52
C SER A 198 2.55 -4.23 6.98
N ASP A 199 2.02 -3.44 6.06
CA ASP A 199 0.86 -3.81 5.23
C ASP A 199 1.27 -4.11 3.78
N GLY A 200 0.29 -4.53 2.96
CA GLY A 200 0.45 -4.79 1.53
C GLY A 200 0.79 -3.54 0.70
N ASP A 201 0.48 -2.34 1.20
CA ASP A 201 0.73 -1.05 0.52
C ASP A 201 2.12 -0.46 0.86
N GLY A 202 2.89 -1.13 1.71
CA GLY A 202 4.25 -0.74 2.08
C GLY A 202 4.34 0.23 3.27
N THR A 203 3.23 0.56 3.93
CA THR A 203 3.25 1.26 5.22
C THR A 203 3.96 0.39 6.25
N ARG A 204 4.89 0.97 7.01
CA ARG A 204 5.71 0.20 7.96
C ARG A 204 5.91 0.91 9.29
N LEU A 205 5.65 0.20 10.39
CA LEU A 205 5.88 0.64 11.77
C LEU A 205 7.08 -0.12 12.36
N ARG A 206 8.23 0.54 12.46
CA ARG A 206 9.51 -0.08 12.88
C ARG A 206 9.87 0.18 14.34
N GLY A 207 10.78 -0.65 14.86
CA GLY A 207 11.47 -0.42 16.13
C GLY A 207 10.57 -0.68 17.33
N LEU A 208 9.81 -1.77 17.27
CA LEU A 208 8.74 -2.11 18.20
C LEU A 208 9.25 -2.86 19.45
N THR A 209 10.43 -3.45 19.38
CA THR A 209 11.09 -4.22 20.44
C THR A 209 12.04 -3.34 21.24
N ALA A 210 11.56 -2.86 22.39
CA ALA A 210 12.21 -1.80 23.16
C ALA A 210 13.58 -2.14 23.77
N ARG A 211 13.94 -3.43 23.89
CA ARG A 211 15.16 -3.91 24.55
C ARG A 211 16.13 -4.64 23.61
N GLY A 212 15.92 -4.55 22.29
CA GLY A 212 16.68 -5.33 21.31
C GLY A 212 16.24 -6.80 21.29
N PRO A 213 17.12 -7.74 20.89
CA PRO A 213 16.79 -9.15 20.80
C PRO A 213 16.25 -9.75 22.12
N GLY A 214 15.33 -10.71 22.01
CA GLY A 214 14.85 -11.48 23.16
C GLY A 214 13.37 -11.86 23.08
N SER A 215 12.82 -12.31 24.20
CA SER A 215 11.42 -12.71 24.30
C SER A 215 10.51 -11.54 24.67
N TYR A 216 9.45 -11.40 23.89
CA TYR A 216 8.41 -10.40 24.05
C TYR A 216 7.05 -11.05 24.17
N ARG A 217 6.11 -10.24 24.65
CA ARG A 217 4.68 -10.46 24.56
C ARG A 217 4.11 -9.38 23.68
N VAL A 218 3.20 -9.80 22.80
CA VAL A 218 2.43 -8.90 21.96
C VAL A 218 0.97 -9.05 22.37
N ARG A 219 0.37 -7.97 22.88
CA ARG A 219 -1.05 -7.91 23.20
C ARG A 219 -1.76 -7.05 22.18
N VAL A 220 -2.68 -7.64 21.44
CA VAL A 220 -3.52 -6.97 20.46
C VAL A 220 -4.89 -6.78 21.07
N HIS A 221 -5.39 -5.55 21.00
CA HIS A 221 -6.78 -5.21 21.30
C HIS A 221 -7.45 -4.81 20.00
N LEU A 222 -8.63 -5.36 19.76
CA LEU A 222 -9.41 -5.16 18.55
C LEU A 222 -10.81 -4.66 18.92
N ARG A 223 -11.33 -3.73 18.10
CA ARG A 223 -12.75 -3.39 18.06
C ARG A 223 -13.16 -2.98 16.65
N GLY A 224 -14.47 -3.03 16.39
CA GLY A 224 -15.06 -2.67 15.10
C GLY A 224 -15.12 -3.79 14.08
N ARG A 225 -14.51 -4.95 14.34
CA ARG A 225 -14.57 -6.12 13.46
C ARG A 225 -15.99 -6.63 13.28
N LYS A 226 -16.78 -6.66 14.37
CA LYS A 226 -18.18 -7.07 14.29
C LYS A 226 -19.01 -6.17 13.38
N LEU A 227 -18.75 -4.86 13.40
CA LEU A 227 -19.44 -3.89 12.52
C LEU A 227 -19.13 -4.18 11.05
N VAL A 228 -17.86 -4.42 10.74
CA VAL A 228 -17.41 -4.73 9.36
C VAL A 228 -18.13 -5.95 8.80
N TYR A 229 -18.37 -6.99 9.59
CA TYR A 229 -19.10 -8.18 9.13
C TYR A 229 -20.62 -7.98 9.00
N GLN A 230 -21.18 -6.93 9.58
CA GLN A 230 -22.63 -6.73 9.62
C GLN A 230 -23.17 -5.83 8.50
N VAL A 231 -22.29 -5.07 7.82
CA VAL A 231 -22.71 -4.10 6.81
C VAL A 231 -21.86 -4.20 5.55
N ALA A 232 -22.47 -4.00 4.38
CA ALA A 232 -21.77 -4.07 3.09
C ALA A 232 -20.74 -2.93 2.89
N TYR A 233 -20.95 -1.80 3.55
CA TYR A 233 -20.10 -0.61 3.44
C TYR A 233 -19.82 -0.05 4.85
N PRO A 234 -18.88 -0.65 5.60
CA PRO A 234 -18.54 -0.14 6.91
C PRO A 234 -17.95 1.27 6.82
N PRO A 235 -18.14 2.11 7.85
CA PRO A 235 -17.53 3.43 7.87
C PRO A 235 -16.00 3.31 7.82
N ASP A 236 -15.36 4.31 7.20
CA ASP A 236 -13.91 4.38 7.15
C ASP A 236 -13.32 4.37 8.57
N GLY A 237 -12.25 3.59 8.77
CA GLY A 237 -11.61 3.44 10.07
C GLY A 237 -12.45 2.68 11.10
N ALA A 238 -13.44 1.89 10.70
CA ALA A 238 -14.24 1.08 11.63
C ALA A 238 -13.36 0.18 12.53
N VAL A 239 -12.31 -0.41 11.95
CA VAL A 239 -11.39 -1.31 12.65
C VAL A 239 -10.33 -0.50 13.39
N GLU A 240 -10.23 -0.72 14.70
CA GLU A 240 -9.18 -0.15 15.52
C GLU A 240 -8.36 -1.24 16.19
N LEU A 241 -7.04 -1.11 16.08
CA LEU A 241 -6.07 -2.02 16.68
C LEU A 241 -5.16 -1.26 17.65
N LEU A 242 -5.07 -1.76 18.88
CA LEU A 242 -4.03 -1.37 19.83
C LEU A 242 -3.07 -2.54 20.05
N VAL A 243 -1.85 -2.39 19.56
CA VAL A 243 -0.78 -3.39 19.66
C VAL A 243 0.21 -2.94 20.74
N GLN A 244 0.27 -3.69 21.84
CA GLN A 244 1.22 -3.45 22.92
C GLN A 244 2.35 -4.48 22.87
N VAL A 245 3.59 -4.03 22.74
CA VAL A 245 4.79 -4.87 22.71
C VAL A 245 5.60 -4.65 23.97
N PHE A 246 5.86 -5.71 24.74
CA PHE A 246 6.60 -5.61 26.01
C PHE A 246 7.39 -6.87 26.33
N PRO A 247 8.48 -6.79 27.12
CA PRO A 247 9.30 -7.96 27.47
C PRO A 247 8.49 -9.01 28.24
N GLY A 248 8.70 -10.29 27.90
CA GLY A 248 8.11 -11.41 28.63
C GLY A 248 8.48 -12.76 28.02
N THR A 249 8.66 -13.77 28.87
CA THR A 249 9.12 -15.12 28.48
C THR A 249 8.00 -16.14 28.33
N ALA A 250 6.76 -15.76 28.67
CA ALA A 250 5.62 -16.65 28.55
C ALA A 250 5.35 -16.97 27.07
N LYS A 251 5.33 -18.27 26.74
CA LYS A 251 5.03 -18.74 25.38
C LYS A 251 3.54 -18.96 25.15
N ARG A 252 2.80 -19.38 26.19
CA ARG A 252 1.37 -19.68 26.07
C ARG A 252 0.57 -18.43 25.72
N PRO A 253 -0.30 -18.49 24.70
CA PRO A 253 -1.18 -17.37 24.42
C PRO A 253 -2.27 -17.25 25.48
N VAL A 254 -2.84 -16.05 25.60
CA VAL A 254 -3.93 -15.73 26.55
C VAL A 254 -4.96 -14.87 25.82
N ALA A 255 -6.20 -15.34 25.77
CA ALA A 255 -7.35 -14.54 25.38
C ALA A 255 -8.03 -13.98 26.64
N TYR A 256 -8.35 -12.69 26.63
CA TYR A 256 -9.04 -12.01 27.71
C TYR A 256 -10.50 -11.74 27.30
N LYS A 257 -11.42 -12.04 28.22
CA LYS A 257 -12.86 -11.76 28.07
C LYS A 257 -13.24 -10.53 28.90
#